data_AF-A0A1G3JAX7-F1
#
_entry.id   AF-A0A1G3JAX7-F1
#
_cell.length_a   1.000
_cell.length_b   1.000
_cell.length_c   1.000
_cell.angle_alpha   90.00
_cell.angle_beta   90.00
_cell.angle_gamma   90.00
#
_symmetry.space_group_name_H-M   'P 1'
#
loop_
_entity.id
_entity.type
_entity.pdbx_description
1 polymer ?
#
loop_
_entity_poly.entity_id
_entity_poly.type
_entity_poly.pdbx_seq_one_letter_code
_entity_poly.pdbx_strand_id
1 'polypeptide(L)' 'MIKHAFPDHRQAALALLCGNYPLNRRGAGFLGQLVVDPSPLNDKQSDWLAKLLNRAGLPPLAEGGGQ' A
#
# COMPACT_ATOMS: atom_id res chain seq x y z
N MET A 1 5.51 4.58 20.98
CA MET A 1 5.86 4.51 19.55
C MET A 1 4.55 4.50 18.78
N ILE A 2 4.12 5.66 18.27
CA ILE A 2 2.87 5.78 17.51
C ILE A 2 3.05 5.07 16.16
N LYS A 3 2.59 3.82 16.06
CA LYS A 3 2.47 3.09 14.79
C LYS A 3 1.32 3.75 14.01
N HIS A 4 1.60 4.84 13.31
CA HIS A 4 0.63 5.47 12.40
C HIS A 4 0.38 4.54 11.23
N ALA A 5 -0.56 3.62 11.40
CA ALA A 5 -1.03 2.79 10.31
C ALA A 5 -1.64 3.69 9.22
N PHE A 6 -1.47 3.32 7.94
CA PHE A 6 -2.11 4.06 6.87
C PHE A 6 -3.63 3.87 6.97
N PRO A 7 -4.42 4.97 7.00
CA PRO A 7 -5.87 4.86 7.09
C PRO A 7 -6.50 4.31 5.81
N ASP A 8 -5.79 4.41 4.68
CA ASP A 8 -6.31 4.11 3.35
C ASP A 8 -5.20 3.49 2.48
N HIS A 9 -5.57 2.50 1.67
CA HIS A 9 -4.66 1.79 0.79
C HIS A 9 -4.06 2.67 -0.32
N ARG A 10 -4.77 3.72 -0.76
CA ARG A 10 -4.25 4.72 -1.73
C ARG A 10 -3.11 5.51 -1.12
N GLN A 11 -3.23 5.90 0.15
CA GLN A 11 -2.19 6.63 0.87
C GLN A 11 -0.93 5.77 1.04
N ALA A 12 -1.10 4.50 1.39
CA ALA A 12 -0.01 3.53 1.46
C ALA A 12 0.67 3.32 0.11
N ALA A 13 -0.11 3.17 -0.97
CA ALA A 13 0.41 2.99 -2.31
C ALA A 13 1.15 4.22 -2.84
N LEU A 14 0.64 5.42 -2.55
CA LEU A 14 1.29 6.68 -2.91
C LEU A 14 2.62 6.86 -2.17
N ALA A 15 2.69 6.50 -0.90
CA ALA A 15 3.94 6.52 -0.12
C ALA A 15 5.00 5.59 -0.73
N LEU A 16 4.60 4.40 -1.19
CA LEU A 16 5.49 3.46 -1.88
C LEU A 16 5.95 3.98 -3.25
N LEU A 17 5.09 4.65 -4.00
CA LEU A 17 5.47 5.26 -5.29
C LEU A 17 6.43 6.45 -5.11
N CYS A 18 6.23 7.24 -4.07
CA CYS A 18 7.04 8.44 -3.80
C CYS A 18 8.38 8.12 -3.10
N GLY A 19 8.45 7.03 -2.32
CA GLY A 19 9.60 6.73 -1.46
C GLY A 19 10.87 6.22 -2.13
N ASN A 20 11.01 6.39 -3.46
CA ASN A 20 12.20 6.02 -4.24
C ASN A 20 12.68 4.56 -4.03
N TYR A 21 11.74 3.66 -3.74
CA TYR A 21 12.03 2.24 -3.57
C TYR A 21 12.22 1.54 -4.93
N PRO A 22 13.06 0.49 -5.01
CA PRO A 22 13.18 -0.31 -6.23
C PRO A 22 11.88 -1.08 -6.50
N LEU A 23 11.05 -0.50 -7.37
CA LEU A 23 9.79 -1.09 -7.82
C LEU A 23 9.96 -1.70 -9.22
N ASN A 24 9.64 -2.98 -9.35
CA ASN A 24 9.50 -3.61 -10.66
C ASN A 24 8.24 -3.07 -11.37
N ARG A 25 8.23 -3.08 -12.71
CA ARG A 25 7.11 -2.57 -13.54
C ARG A 25 5.72 -3.04 -13.05
N ARG A 26 5.58 -4.31 -12.68
CA ARG A 26 4.31 -4.87 -12.14
C ARG A 26 3.92 -4.26 -10.79
N GLY A 27 4.90 -4.03 -9.91
CA GLY A 27 4.66 -3.38 -8.62
C GLY A 27 4.26 -1.92 -8.79
N ALA A 28 4.95 -1.18 -9.66
CA ALA A 28 4.58 0.20 -9.98
C ALA A 28 3.17 0.30 -10.59
N GLY A 29 2.81 -0.61 -11.51
CA GLY A 29 1.47 -0.67 -12.10
C GLY A 29 0.38 -1.00 -11.08
N PHE A 30 0.62 -2.00 -10.22
CA PHE A 30 -0.30 -2.35 -9.12
C PHE A 30 -0.53 -1.18 -8.17
N LEU A 31 0.53 -0.51 -7.72
CA LEU A 31 0.45 0.65 -6.83
C LEU A 31 -0.22 1.85 -7.51
N GLY A 32 0.06 2.10 -8.79
CA GLY A 32 -0.58 3.15 -9.56
C GLY A 32 -2.10 2.95 -9.67
N GLN A 33 -2.53 1.72 -9.96
CA GLN A 33 -3.96 1.36 -9.95
C GLN A 33 -4.56 1.57 -8.56
N LEU A 34 -3.88 1.09 -7.51
CA LEU A 34 -4.28 1.22 -6.11
C LEU A 34 -4.47 2.67 -5.63
N VAL A 35 -3.80 3.64 -6.25
CA VAL A 35 -3.95 5.07 -5.90
C VAL A 35 -5.22 5.67 -6.51
N VAL A 36 -5.64 5.21 -7.69
CA VAL A 36 -6.75 5.80 -8.45
C VAL A 36 -8.06 5.02 -8.33
N ASP A 37 -8.00 3.71 -8.09
CA ASP A 37 -9.15 2.84 -7.90
C ASP A 37 -9.58 2.86 -6.42
N PRO A 38 -10.81 3.31 -6.10
CA PRO A 38 -11.32 3.34 -4.74
C PRO A 38 -11.92 2.00 -4.30
N SER A 39 -11.89 0.97 -5.16
CA SER A 39 -12.48 -0.32 -4.84
C SER A 39 -11.76 -0.96 -3.64
N PRO A 40 -12.50 -1.61 -2.71
CA PRO A 40 -11.88 -2.27 -1.58
C PRO A 40 -10.91 -3.36 -2.06
N LEU A 41 -9.81 -3.52 -1.33
CA LEU A 41 -8.81 -4.53 -1.64
C LEU A 41 -9.30 -5.93 -1.28
N ASN A 42 -9.14 -6.86 -2.22
CA ASN A 42 -9.31 -8.28 -1.91
C ASN A 42 -8.13 -8.77 -1.05
N ASP A 43 -8.30 -9.89 -0.34
CA ASP A 43 -7.29 -10.44 0.60
C ASP A 43 -5.88 -10.56 -0.02
N LYS A 44 -5.80 -10.98 -1.28
CA LYS A 44 -4.53 -11.11 -2.00
C LYS A 44 -3.85 -9.77 -2.25
N GLN A 45 -4.62 -8.72 -2.53
CA GLN A 45 -4.08 -7.38 -2.77
C GLN A 45 -3.64 -6.75 -1.45
N SER A 46 -4.41 -6.94 -0.38
CA SER A 46 -4.07 -6.50 0.99
C SER A 46 -2.79 -7.17 1.49
N ASP A 47 -2.67 -8.50 1.36
CA ASP A 47 -1.45 -9.24 1.72
C ASP A 47 -0.23 -8.76 0.91
N TRP A 48 -0.40 -8.55 -0.40
CA TRP A 48 0.67 -8.04 -1.25
C TRP A 48 1.09 -6.63 -0.83
N LEU A 49 0.16 -5.71 -0.61
CA LEU A 49 0.46 -4.36 -0.17
C LEU A 49 1.17 -4.36 1.21
N ALA A 50 0.71 -5.20 2.15
CA ALA A 50 1.38 -5.36 3.45
C ALA A 50 2.84 -5.83 3.30
N LYS A 51 3.11 -6.78 2.40
CA LYS A 51 4.50 -7.23 2.11
C LYS A 51 5.36 -6.11 1.53
N LEU A 52 4.80 -5.28 0.65
CA LEU A 52 5.52 -4.13 0.08
C LEU A 52 5.84 -3.08 1.14
N LEU A 53 4.87 -2.74 1.99
CA LEU A 53 5.06 -1.80 3.10
C LEU A 53 6.12 -2.30 4.08
N ASN A 54 6.06 -3.57 4.47
CA ASN A 54 7.06 -4.20 5.33
C ASN A 54 8.46 -4.16 4.70
N ARG A 55 8.59 -4.43 3.39
CA ARG A 55 9.87 -4.36 2.67
C ARG A 55 10.42 -2.94 2.60
N ALA A 56 9.54 -1.95 2.52
CA ALA A 56 9.87 -0.52 2.47
C ALA A 56 10.15 0.09 3.86
N GLY A 57 9.90 -0.67 4.95
CA GLY A 57 9.97 -0.16 6.32
C GLY A 57 8.86 0.84 6.65
N LEU A 58 7.79 0.86 5.86
CA LEU A 58 6.65 1.75 6.02
C LEU A 58 5.62 1.16 6.99
N PRO A 59 4.80 2.00 7.65
CA PRO A 59 3.78 1.50 8.55
C PRO A 59 2.75 0.63 7.82
N PRO A 60 2.13 -0.34 8.52
CA PRO A 60 1.11 -1.20 7.94
C PRO A 60 -0.18 -0.43 7.63
N LEU A 61 -1.09 -1.05 6.89
CA LEU A 61 -2.46 -0.55 6.77
C LEU A 61 -3.22 -0.70 8.08
N ALA A 62 -4.12 0.24 8.36
CA ALA A 62 -5.04 0.15 9.48
C ALA A 62 -6.01 -1.03 9.25
N GLU A 63 -6.29 -1.79 10.30
CA GLU A 63 -7.32 -2.82 10.26
C GLU A 63 -8.68 -2.15 9.96
N GLY A 64 -9.22 -2.40 8.76
CA GLY A 64 -10.46 -1.77 8.29
C GLY A 64 -10.32 -0.68 7.21
N GLY A 65 -9.12 -0.41 6.67
CA GLY A 65 -8.88 0.54 5.56
C GLY A 65 -9.35 0.08 4.17
N GLY A 66 -10.28 -0.87 4.12
CA GLY A 66 -10.91 -1.41 2.92
C GLY A 66 -12.40 -1.58 3.17
N GLN A 67 -13.11 -0.46 3.34
CA GLN A 67 -14.56 -0.40 3.49
C GLN A 67 -15.11 0.66 2.54
#